data_AF-A0A154NZH6-F1
#
_entry.id   AF-A0A154NZH6-F1
#
_cell.length_a   1.000
_cell.length_b   1.000
_cell.length_c   1.000
_cell.angle_alpha   90.00
_cell.angle_beta   90.00
_cell.angle_gamma   90.00
#
_symmetry.space_group_name_H-M   'P 1'
#
loop_
_entity.id
_entity.type
_entity.pdbx_description
1 polymer ?
#
loop_
_entity_poly.entity_id
_entity_poly.type
_entity_poly.pdbx_seq_one_letter_code
_entity_poly.pdbx_strand_id
1 'polypeptide(L)'
;MPSIDPDLFKIYGFWGSVLALKLVGMIPLIARYRFSKKIFVNPDDCDWIKGGKVLYNDPDIERVRRSHLNDLENIPIWYIVTLLWLTTEPSVWLASTLMKTFVLARIAHTLFYAVVLKQPHRLVSFFVGLFITIYQAISTLSYYA
;
A
#
# COMPACT_ATOMS: atom_id res chain seq x y z
N MET A 1 5.49 -21.63 -23.14
CA MET A 1 4.82 -21.58 -21.83
C MET A 1 5.02 -20.18 -21.29
N PRO A 2 4.06 -19.59 -20.56
CA PRO A 2 4.29 -18.30 -19.92
C PRO A 2 5.54 -18.37 -19.04
N SER A 3 6.55 -17.58 -19.39
CA SER A 3 7.80 -17.47 -18.63
C SER A 3 8.01 -16.01 -18.23
N ILE A 4 8.41 -15.80 -16.99
CA ILE A 4 8.71 -14.46 -16.48
C ILE A 4 10.19 -14.19 -16.74
N ASP A 5 10.49 -13.06 -17.38
CA ASP A 5 11.86 -12.58 -17.53
C ASP A 5 12.55 -12.46 -16.15
N PRO A 6 13.74 -13.09 -15.95
CA PRO A 6 14.45 -13.04 -14.68
C PRO A 6 14.74 -11.63 -14.16
N ASP A 7 15.02 -10.67 -15.05
CA ASP A 7 15.29 -9.29 -14.67
C ASP A 7 14.01 -8.56 -14.26
N LEU A 8 12.88 -8.85 -14.90
CA LEU A 8 11.57 -8.38 -14.44
C LEU A 8 11.22 -8.94 -13.07
N PHE A 9 11.50 -10.21 -12.82
CA PHE A 9 11.25 -10.84 -11.53
C PHE A 9 12.12 -10.23 -10.42
N LYS A 10 13.39 -9.89 -10.70
CA LYS A 10 14.26 -9.16 -9.75
C LYS A 10 13.67 -7.79 -9.40
N ILE A 11 13.20 -7.04 -10.40
CA ILE A 11 12.59 -5.72 -10.18
C ILE A 11 11.32 -5.85 -9.34
N TYR A 12 10.46 -6.81 -9.69
CA TYR A 12 9.25 -7.13 -8.93
C TYR A 12 9.56 -7.52 -7.49
N GLY A 13 10.55 -8.39 -7.27
CA GLY A 13 10.99 -8.83 -5.95
C GLY A 13 11.51 -7.66 -5.10
N PHE A 14 12.33 -6.77 -5.67
CA PHE A 14 12.86 -5.60 -4.96
C PHE A 14 11.75 -4.61 -4.59
N TRP A 15 11.00 -4.12 -5.58
CA TRP A 15 9.96 -3.10 -5.36
C TRP A 15 8.76 -3.66 -4.59
N GLY A 16 8.44 -4.93 -4.82
CA GLY A 16 7.53 -5.69 -4.00
C GLY A 16 7.99 -5.73 -2.55
N SER A 17 9.24 -6.09 -2.25
CA SER A 17 9.71 -6.11 -0.86
C SER A 17 9.64 -4.73 -0.18
N VAL A 18 9.93 -3.66 -0.91
CA VAL A 18 9.76 -2.28 -0.42
C VAL A 18 8.31 -2.00 -0.02
N LEU A 19 7.33 -2.38 -0.84
CA LEU A 19 5.91 -2.22 -0.50
C LEU A 19 5.47 -3.07 0.69
N ALA A 20 5.95 -4.32 0.78
CA ALA A 20 5.67 -5.20 1.92
C ALA A 20 6.18 -4.58 3.22
N LEU A 21 7.44 -4.12 3.23
CA LEU A 21 8.03 -3.43 4.37
C LEU A 21 7.26 -2.18 4.75
N LYS A 22 6.82 -1.41 3.76
CA LYS A 22 5.98 -0.23 4.00
C LYS A 22 4.64 -0.60 4.63
N LEU A 23 3.98 -1.67 4.16
CA LEU A 23 2.70 -2.13 4.71
C LEU A 23 2.86 -2.59 6.16
N VAL A 24 3.92 -3.34 6.47
CA VAL A 24 4.28 -3.73 7.84
C VAL A 24 4.61 -2.50 8.68
N GLY A 25 5.33 -1.52 8.12
CA GLY A 25 5.72 -0.27 8.79
C GLY A 25 4.54 0.63 9.19
N MET A 26 3.36 0.45 8.60
CA MET A 26 2.14 1.15 9.04
C MET A 26 1.64 0.68 10.41
N ILE A 27 1.88 -0.57 10.79
CA ILE A 27 1.45 -1.13 12.07
C ILE A 27 2.09 -0.40 13.26
N PRO A 28 3.43 -0.25 13.35
CA PRO A 28 4.05 0.51 14.44
C PRO A 28 3.71 1.99 14.40
N LEU A 29 3.40 2.56 13.22
CA LEU A 29 2.91 3.94 13.12
C LEU A 29 1.56 4.10 13.81
N ILE A 30 0.59 3.20 13.57
CA ILE A 30 -0.70 3.19 14.27
C ILE A 30 -0.48 3.05 15.78
N ALA A 31 0.38 2.09 16.18
CA ALA A 31 0.71 1.88 17.60
C ALA A 31 1.28 3.15 18.23
N ARG A 32 2.23 3.83 17.58
CA ARG A 32 2.80 5.09 18.06
C ARG A 32 1.73 6.15 18.35
N TYR A 33 0.75 6.33 17.48
CA TYR A 33 -0.35 7.27 17.71
C TYR A 33 -1.23 6.84 18.91
N ARG A 34 -1.52 5.54 19.04
CA ARG A 34 -2.27 4.99 20.17
C ARG A 34 -1.56 5.21 21.50
N PHE A 35 -0.27 4.86 21.59
CA PHE A 35 0.55 5.06 22.79
C PHE A 35 0.74 6.54 23.12
N SER A 36 0.98 7.39 22.13
CA SER A 36 1.14 8.84 22.34
C SER A 36 -0.12 9.49 22.90
N LYS A 37 -1.31 9.02 22.50
CA LYS A 37 -2.59 9.54 22.99
C LYS A 37 -3.18 8.75 24.16
N LYS A 38 -2.56 7.62 24.53
CA LYS A 38 -3.07 6.62 25.50
C LYS A 38 -4.49 6.15 25.18
N ILE A 39 -4.78 6.00 23.89
CA ILE A 39 -6.09 5.58 23.39
C ILE A 39 -5.97 4.17 22.83
N PHE A 40 -6.66 3.23 23.48
CA PHE A 40 -6.62 1.81 23.13
C PHE A 40 -8.00 1.29 22.72
N VAL A 41 -7.99 0.15 22.04
CA VAL A 41 -9.21 -0.55 21.58
C VAL A 41 -9.71 -1.51 22.64
N ASN A 42 -8.77 -2.20 23.30
CA ASN A 42 -9.06 -3.19 24.32
C ASN A 42 -8.98 -2.55 25.71
N PRO A 43 -9.94 -2.85 26.60
CA PRO A 43 -9.90 -2.43 28.01
C PRO A 43 -8.64 -2.92 28.72
N ASP A 44 -8.22 -4.16 28.44
CA ASP A 44 -7.03 -4.77 29.04
C ASP A 44 -5.78 -3.92 28.80
N ASP A 45 -5.62 -3.30 27.62
CA ASP A 45 -4.46 -2.44 27.32
C ASP A 45 -4.48 -1.13 28.14
N CYS A 46 -5.65 -0.70 28.62
CA CYS A 46 -5.80 0.52 29.42
C CYS A 46 -5.37 0.30 30.88
N ASP A 47 -5.62 -0.89 31.42
CA ASP A 47 -5.34 -1.20 32.83
C ASP A 47 -3.83 -1.16 33.14
N TRP A 48 -3.01 -1.46 32.13
CA TRP A 48 -1.55 -1.46 32.22
C TRP A 48 -0.95 -0.07 32.02
N ILE A 49 -1.73 0.91 31.54
CA ILE A 49 -1.25 2.24 31.17
C ILE A 49 -1.98 3.30 31.97
N LYS A 50 -1.24 3.96 32.88
CA LYS A 50 -1.79 5.07 33.68
C LYS A 50 -2.39 6.16 32.78
N GLY A 51 -3.72 6.33 32.88
CA GLY A 51 -4.50 7.28 32.09
C GLY A 51 -4.93 6.77 30.71
N GLY A 52 -4.87 5.46 30.48
CA GLY A 52 -5.42 4.79 29.30
C GLY A 52 -6.93 5.00 29.19
N LYS A 53 -7.41 5.21 27.98
CA LYS A 53 -8.84 5.35 27.68
C LYS A 53 -9.21 4.44 26.52
N VAL A 54 -10.35 3.77 26.65
CA VAL A 54 -10.97 3.05 25.54
C VAL A 54 -11.71 4.07 24.67
N LEU A 55 -11.19 4.33 23.47
CA LEU A 55 -11.82 5.22 22.51
C LEU A 55 -11.57 4.72 21.08
N TYR A 56 -12.63 4.67 20.29
CA TYR A 56 -12.61 4.07 18.95
C TYR A 56 -12.56 5.09 17.81
N ASN A 57 -12.82 6.36 18.10
CA ASN A 57 -13.11 7.40 17.10
C ASN A 57 -12.12 8.57 17.12
N ASP A 58 -10.91 8.38 17.67
CA ASP A 58 -9.88 9.43 17.60
C ASP A 58 -9.53 9.74 16.13
N PRO A 59 -9.70 11.00 15.67
CA PRO A 59 -9.54 11.34 14.26
C PRO A 59 -8.16 11.04 13.67
N ASP A 60 -7.09 11.12 14.45
CA ASP A 60 -5.73 10.90 13.95
C ASP A 60 -5.39 9.41 13.88
N ILE A 61 -5.79 8.63 14.89
CA ILE A 61 -5.65 7.17 14.88
C ILE A 61 -6.46 6.57 13.73
N GLU A 62 -7.72 6.98 13.58
CA GLU A 62 -8.58 6.52 12.50
C GLU A 62 -8.04 6.90 11.12
N ARG A 63 -7.37 8.05 11.01
CA ARG A 63 -6.74 8.46 9.76
C ARG A 63 -5.59 7.53 9.36
N VAL A 64 -4.67 7.23 10.27
CA VAL A 64 -3.58 6.28 9.97
C VAL A 64 -4.15 4.88 9.68
N ARG A 65 -5.18 4.46 10.43
CA ARG A 65 -5.88 3.19 10.19
C ARG A 65 -6.50 3.11 8.80
N ARG A 66 -7.19 4.18 8.35
CA ARG A 66 -7.74 4.25 6.99
C ARG A 66 -6.67 4.26 5.90
N SER A 67 -5.53 4.91 6.14
CA SER A 67 -4.39 4.82 5.22
C SER A 67 -3.89 3.39 5.10
N HIS A 68 -3.76 2.67 6.22
CA HIS A 68 -3.33 1.27 6.22
C HIS A 68 -4.37 0.35 5.56
N LEU A 69 -5.66 0.56 5.81
CA LEU A 69 -6.73 -0.20 5.19
C LEU A 69 -6.73 -0.01 3.66
N ASN A 70 -6.52 1.22 3.18
CA ASN A 70 -6.38 1.47 1.76
C ASN A 70 -5.14 0.77 1.16
N ASP A 71 -4.06 0.63 1.93
CA ASP A 71 -2.91 -0.18 1.50
C ASP A 71 -3.26 -1.66 1.40
N LEU A 72 -4.02 -2.20 2.37
CA LEU A 72 -4.50 -3.58 2.36
C LEU A 72 -5.48 -3.86 1.20
N GLU A 73 -6.25 -2.86 0.77
CA GLU A 73 -7.15 -3.00 -0.37
C GLU A 73 -6.41 -2.96 -1.72
N ASN A 74 -5.30 -2.21 -1.83
CA ASN A 74 -4.66 -1.94 -3.13
C ASN A 74 -3.38 -2.76 -3.38
N ILE A 75 -2.52 -2.90 -2.37
CA ILE A 75 -1.20 -3.54 -2.53
C ILE A 75 -1.34 -5.04 -2.86
N PRO A 76 -2.18 -5.84 -2.16
CA PRO A 76 -2.35 -7.26 -2.48
C PRO A 76 -2.89 -7.49 -3.90
N ILE A 77 -3.86 -6.68 -4.33
CA ILE A 77 -4.39 -6.74 -5.70
C ILE A 77 -3.28 -6.46 -6.70
N TRP A 78 -2.47 -5.44 -6.47
CA TRP A 78 -1.35 -5.11 -7.35
C TRP A 78 -0.30 -6.22 -7.42
N TYR A 79 0.04 -6.89 -6.31
CA TYR A 79 0.95 -8.05 -6.35
C TYR A 79 0.42 -9.14 -7.28
N ILE A 80 -0.84 -9.52 -7.10
CA ILE A 80 -1.47 -10.59 -7.88
C ILE A 80 -1.52 -10.19 -9.36
N VAL A 81 -2.06 -9.00 -9.66
CA VAL A 81 -2.23 -8.52 -11.04
C VAL A 81 -0.88 -8.31 -11.73
N THR A 82 0.11 -7.72 -11.05
CA THR A 82 1.44 -7.52 -11.63
C THR A 82 2.11 -8.84 -11.90
N LEU A 83 2.07 -9.80 -10.96
CA LEU A 83 2.69 -11.11 -11.18
C LEU A 83 2.10 -11.83 -12.39
N LEU A 84 0.77 -11.81 -12.54
CA LEU A 84 0.10 -12.35 -13.72
C LEU A 84 0.49 -11.57 -14.98
N TRP A 85 0.54 -10.25 -14.93
CA TRP A 85 0.92 -9.42 -16.07
C TRP A 85 2.37 -9.65 -16.53
N LEU A 86 3.31 -9.93 -15.62
CA LEU A 86 4.69 -10.25 -16.00
C LEU A 86 4.81 -11.53 -16.84
N THR A 87 3.81 -12.42 -16.78
CA THR A 87 3.77 -13.63 -17.63
C THR A 87 3.39 -13.36 -19.08
N THR A 88 2.93 -12.14 -19.40
CA THR A 88 2.61 -11.72 -20.77
C THR A 88 3.82 -11.08 -21.47
N GLU A 89 5.03 -11.28 -20.94
CA GLU A 89 6.30 -10.80 -21.47
C GLU A 89 6.28 -9.28 -21.83
N PRO A 90 5.86 -8.38 -20.92
CA PRO A 90 5.85 -6.96 -21.20
C PRO A 90 7.28 -6.42 -21.37
N SER A 91 7.43 -5.30 -22.08
CA SER A 91 8.76 -4.71 -22.25
C SER A 91 9.38 -4.31 -20.91
N VAL A 92 10.68 -4.58 -20.75
CA VAL A 92 11.41 -4.34 -19.49
C VAL A 92 11.28 -2.88 -19.03
N TRP A 93 11.38 -1.95 -19.97
CA TRP A 93 11.23 -0.52 -19.70
C TRP A 93 9.85 -0.18 -19.13
N LEU A 94 8.78 -0.68 -19.76
CA LEU A 94 7.41 -0.40 -19.35
C LEU A 94 7.12 -0.99 -17.98
N ALA A 95 7.43 -2.27 -17.79
CA ALA A 95 7.16 -2.97 -16.54
C ALA A 95 7.95 -2.37 -15.37
N SER A 96 9.24 -2.06 -15.57
CA SER A 96 10.06 -1.36 -14.58
C SER A 96 9.45 -0.01 -14.18
N THR A 97 9.00 0.77 -15.17
CA THR A 97 8.42 2.10 -14.94
C THR A 97 7.10 2.01 -14.18
N LEU A 98 6.20 1.11 -14.58
CA LEU A 98 4.90 0.93 -13.93
C LEU A 98 5.04 0.44 -12.49
N MET A 99 5.91 -0.55 -12.23
CA MET A 99 6.15 -1.04 -10.87
C MET A 99 6.70 0.06 -9.96
N LYS A 100 7.73 0.79 -10.42
CA LYS A 100 8.31 1.92 -9.68
C LYS A 100 7.29 3.00 -9.40
N THR A 101 6.52 3.39 -10.42
CA THR A 101 5.50 4.44 -10.30
C THR A 101 4.43 4.04 -9.31
N PHE A 102 3.97 2.79 -9.36
CA PHE A 102 3.00 2.27 -8.39
C PHE A 102 3.54 2.36 -6.96
N VAL A 103 4.76 1.86 -6.71
CA VAL A 103 5.34 1.90 -5.35
C VAL A 103 5.48 3.32 -4.84
N LEU A 104 6.02 4.22 -5.65
CA LEU A 104 6.18 5.63 -5.29
C LEU A 104 4.84 6.30 -5.04
N ALA A 105 3.82 6.01 -5.85
CA ALA A 105 2.46 6.51 -5.65
C ALA A 105 1.87 6.02 -4.33
N ARG A 106 2.08 4.77 -3.92
CA ARG A 106 1.61 4.24 -2.63
C ARG A 106 2.34 4.84 -1.44
N ILE A 107 3.64 5.12 -1.55
CA ILE A 107 4.41 5.83 -0.52
C ILE A 107 3.91 7.27 -0.39
N ALA A 108 3.75 7.97 -1.51
CA ALA A 108 3.23 9.32 -1.56
C ALA A 108 1.79 9.40 -1.00
N HIS A 109 0.93 8.44 -1.33
CA HIS A 109 -0.42 8.35 -0.80
C HIS A 109 -0.40 8.31 0.73
N THR A 110 0.40 7.44 1.33
CA THR A 110 0.55 7.37 2.79
C THR A 110 1.10 8.66 3.39
N LEU A 111 2.10 9.28 2.75
CA LEU A 111 2.68 10.53 3.23
C LEU A 111 1.65 11.67 3.23
N PHE A 112 0.85 11.82 2.18
CA PHE A 112 -0.20 12.83 2.11
C PHE A 112 -1.41 12.50 2.99
N TYR A 113 -1.70 11.22 3.22
CA TYR A 113 -2.82 10.78 4.05
C TYR A 113 -2.52 10.92 5.55
N ALA A 114 -1.34 10.47 5.99
CA ALA A 114 -1.02 10.31 7.40
C ALA A 114 -0.13 11.42 7.97
N VAL A 115 0.67 12.11 7.15
CA VAL A 115 1.70 13.06 7.63
C VAL A 115 1.40 14.51 7.23
N VAL A 116 1.28 14.79 5.94
CA VAL A 116 1.31 16.19 5.42
C VAL A 116 -0.07 16.79 5.21
N LEU A 117 -1.14 15.98 5.14
CA LEU A 117 -2.54 16.44 5.06
C LEU A 117 -2.82 17.45 3.93
N LYS A 118 -2.27 17.20 2.73
CA LYS A 118 -2.53 18.05 1.56
C LYS A 118 -3.43 17.36 0.55
N GLN A 119 -4.69 17.79 0.49
CA GLN A 119 -5.50 17.60 -0.72
C GLN A 119 -5.00 18.61 -1.78
N PRO A 120 -4.96 18.26 -3.08
CA PRO A 120 -5.55 17.09 -3.74
C PRO A 120 -4.59 15.90 -3.94
N HIS A 121 -3.35 15.98 -3.45
CA HIS A 121 -2.28 15.03 -3.79
C HIS A 121 -2.58 13.57 -3.39
N ARG A 122 -3.36 13.37 -2.31
CA ARG A 122 -3.89 12.04 -1.96
C ARG A 122 -4.67 11.42 -3.11
N LEU A 123 -5.63 12.17 -3.67
CA LEU A 123 -6.53 11.66 -4.72
C LEU A 123 -5.74 11.32 -5.98
N VAL A 124 -4.81 12.19 -6.37
CA VAL A 124 -3.94 11.98 -7.53
C VAL A 124 -3.10 10.71 -7.35
N SER A 125 -2.43 10.55 -6.20
CA SER A 125 -1.61 9.36 -5.92
C SER A 125 -2.42 8.06 -5.89
N PHE A 126 -3.68 8.11 -5.44
CA PHE A 126 -4.58 6.97 -5.49
C PHE A 126 -4.92 6.57 -6.93
N PHE A 127 -5.34 7.53 -7.76
CA PHE A 127 -5.70 7.26 -9.15
C PHE A 127 -4.54 6.75 -9.99
N VAL A 128 -3.33 7.25 -9.76
CA VAL A 128 -2.11 6.73 -10.42
C VAL A 128 -1.95 5.24 -10.14
N GLY A 129 -2.05 4.83 -8.87
CA GLY A 129 -1.96 3.41 -8.51
C GLY A 129 -3.09 2.58 -9.12
N LEU A 130 -4.32 3.10 -9.07
CA LEU A 130 -5.51 2.42 -9.61
C LEU A 130 -5.41 2.18 -11.11
N PHE A 131 -5.04 3.19 -11.89
CA PHE A 131 -4.93 3.07 -13.35
C PHE A 131 -3.84 2.10 -13.78
N ILE A 132 -2.72 2.04 -13.06
CA ILE A 132 -1.66 1.05 -13.33
C ILE A 132 -2.21 -0.36 -13.14
N THR A 133 -2.88 -0.63 -12.01
CA THR A 133 -3.45 -1.96 -11.73
C THR A 133 -4.52 -2.34 -12.76
N ILE A 134 -5.40 -1.41 -13.14
CA ILE A 134 -6.44 -1.65 -14.15
C ILE A 134 -5.80 -1.96 -15.51
N TYR A 135 -4.81 -1.17 -15.93
CA TYR A 135 -4.09 -1.40 -17.18
C TYR A 135 -3.46 -2.80 -17.21
N GLN A 136 -2.72 -3.18 -16.17
CA GLN A 136 -2.10 -4.50 -16.08
C GLN A 136 -3.15 -5.62 -16.11
N ALA A 137 -4.28 -5.45 -15.41
CA ALA A 137 -5.35 -6.45 -15.39
C ALA A 137 -5.99 -6.63 -16.78
N ILE A 138 -6.33 -5.53 -17.46
CA ILE A 138 -6.92 -5.56 -18.81
C ILE A 138 -5.92 -6.13 -19.82
N SER A 139 -4.65 -5.72 -19.74
CA SER A 139 -3.59 -6.25 -20.59
C SER A 139 -3.41 -7.76 -20.40
N THR A 140 -3.44 -8.23 -19.16
CA THR A 140 -3.36 -9.66 -18.83
C THR A 140 -4.56 -10.41 -19.38
N LEU A 141 -5.76 -9.90 -19.15
CA LEU A 141 -7.00 -10.50 -19.64
C LEU A 141 -7.00 -10.60 -21.18
N SER A 142 -6.58 -9.55 -21.87
CA SER A 142 -6.56 -9.49 -23.33
C SER A 142 -5.52 -10.43 -23.94
N TYR A 143 -4.46 -10.78 -23.20
CA TYR A 143 -3.44 -11.72 -23.66
C TYR A 143 -3.88 -13.18 -23.55
N TYR A 144 -4.69 -13.50 -22.53
CA TYR A 144 -5.12 -14.87 -22.22
C TYR A 144 -6.52 -15.23 -22.72
N ALA A 145 -7.33 -14.25 -23.13
CA ALA A 145 -8.64 -14.45 -23.75
C ALA A 145 -8.51 -14.95 -25.19
#